data_AF-A0A3C1PWC0-F1
#
_entry.id   AF-A0A3C1PWC0-F1
#
_cell.length_a   1.000
_cell.length_b   1.000
_cell.length_c   1.000
_cell.angle_alpha   90.00
_cell.angle_beta   90.00
_cell.angle_gamma   90.00
#
_symmetry.space_group_name_H-M   'P 1'
#
loop_
_entity.id
_entity.type
_entity.pdbx_description
1 polymer ?
#
loop_
_entity_poly.entity_id
_entity_poly.type
_entity_poly.pdbx_seq_one_letter_code
_entity_poly.pdbx_strand_id
1 'polypeptide(L)'
;MSTLLKTVGESILTQGGLTVDDLEPLVGELSVGDVDFGDLFFERTEAETFSLEDGEVKDASYHRDAGVGVRACVGDKQGFAYSSEITASRILEARDVAVALQSGRAPRGGINLDKVSTPKIYVAENPIPETVAIEKISFLQDLDAKARARSAHIIQVQATLSISYKEILIAATDGTLGADIRPLVRLSLSVLAEKSGRRERGSS
;
A
#
# COMPACT_ATOMS: atom_id res chain seq x y z
N MET A 1 10.00 16.14 -17.08
CA MET A 1 9.02 15.34 -16.31
C MET A 1 9.79 14.31 -15.50
N SER A 2 9.56 14.22 -14.19
CA SER A 2 10.12 13.16 -13.35
C SER A 2 9.60 11.79 -13.81
N THR A 3 10.44 10.77 -13.83
CA THR A 3 9.99 9.39 -14.07
C THR A 3 9.28 8.86 -12.82
N LEU A 4 8.30 7.95 -12.99
CA LEU A 4 7.56 7.33 -11.87
C LEU A 4 8.51 6.80 -10.78
N LEU A 5 9.55 6.09 -11.18
CA LEU A 5 10.59 5.57 -10.30
C LEU A 5 11.31 6.66 -9.51
N LYS A 6 11.59 7.82 -10.13
CA LYS A 6 12.24 8.94 -9.44
C LYS A 6 11.29 9.54 -8.40
N THR A 7 10.03 9.78 -8.76
CA THR A 7 9.03 10.32 -7.82
C THR A 7 8.83 9.41 -6.62
N VAL A 8 8.65 8.10 -6.85
CA VAL A 8 8.47 7.13 -5.76
C VAL A 8 9.76 6.97 -4.94
N GLY A 9 10.92 6.90 -5.60
CA GLY A 9 12.21 6.83 -4.92
C GLY A 9 12.46 8.03 -4.01
N GLU A 10 12.20 9.26 -4.50
CA GLU A 10 12.28 10.48 -3.70
C GLU A 10 11.30 10.45 -2.51
N SER A 11 10.11 9.90 -2.71
CA SER A 11 9.05 9.86 -1.69
C SER A 11 9.31 8.84 -0.56
N ILE A 12 9.88 7.68 -0.89
CA ILE A 12 10.04 6.55 0.03
C ILE A 12 11.44 6.50 0.65
N LEU A 13 12.49 6.69 -0.15
CA LEU A 13 13.87 6.37 0.24
C LEU A 13 14.56 7.51 1.00
N THR A 14 14.21 8.76 0.67
CA THR A 14 14.95 9.95 1.17
C THR A 14 14.83 10.14 2.68
N GLN A 15 13.72 9.73 3.30
CA GLN A 15 13.53 9.83 4.74
C GLN A 15 14.57 9.02 5.52
N GLY A 16 15.06 7.91 4.95
CA GLY A 16 16.13 7.11 5.52
C GLY A 16 17.52 7.39 4.95
N GLY A 17 17.67 8.49 4.19
CA GLY A 17 18.94 8.88 3.59
C GLY A 17 19.36 8.02 2.41
N LEU A 18 18.42 7.33 1.76
CA LEU A 18 18.67 6.48 0.61
C LEU A 18 18.20 7.14 -0.69
N THR A 19 18.81 6.70 -1.79
CA THR A 19 18.44 7.00 -3.17
C THR A 19 18.26 5.70 -3.95
N VAL A 20 17.75 5.79 -5.18
CA VAL A 20 17.62 4.61 -6.06
C VAL A 20 18.98 3.96 -6.35
N ASP A 21 20.05 4.76 -6.39
CA ASP A 21 21.40 4.26 -6.69
C ASP A 21 21.98 3.42 -5.52
N ASP A 22 21.47 3.61 -4.29
CA ASP A 22 21.86 2.82 -3.14
C ASP A 22 21.22 1.42 -3.13
N LEU A 23 20.23 1.16 -3.98
CA LEU A 23 19.50 -0.11 -3.98
C LEU A 23 20.30 -1.25 -4.60
N GLU A 24 21.08 -0.99 -5.64
CA GLU A 24 21.89 -2.03 -6.30
C GLU A 24 22.85 -2.74 -5.34
N PRO A 25 23.68 -2.03 -4.54
CA PRO A 25 24.51 -2.71 -3.56
C PRO A 25 23.70 -3.39 -2.45
N LEU A 26 22.57 -2.81 -1.99
CA LEU A 26 21.73 -3.41 -0.95
C LEU A 26 21.03 -4.70 -1.39
N VAL A 27 20.57 -4.77 -2.65
CA VAL A 27 20.07 -6.00 -3.25
C VAL A 27 21.21 -7.00 -3.48
N GLY A 28 22.40 -6.51 -3.82
CA GLY A 28 23.65 -7.27 -3.90
C GLY A 28 23.90 -8.16 -2.69
N GLU A 29 23.61 -7.64 -1.50
CA GLU A 29 23.77 -8.34 -0.21
C GLU A 29 22.86 -9.57 -0.02
N LEU A 30 21.83 -9.73 -0.86
CA LEU A 30 20.96 -10.91 -0.90
C LEU A 30 21.51 -12.03 -1.79
N SER A 31 22.38 -11.69 -2.75
CA SER A 31 23.01 -12.66 -3.66
C SER A 31 24.17 -13.38 -2.97
N VAL A 32 23.84 -14.31 -2.07
CA VAL A 32 24.80 -15.11 -1.30
C VAL A 32 24.49 -16.60 -1.36
N GLY A 33 25.53 -17.44 -1.25
CA GLY A 33 25.35 -18.89 -1.10
C GLY A 33 24.55 -19.52 -2.23
N ASP A 34 23.46 -20.22 -1.88
CA ASP A 34 22.50 -20.85 -2.77
C ASP A 34 21.18 -20.07 -2.91
N VAL A 35 21.14 -18.77 -2.58
CA VAL A 35 19.97 -17.91 -2.88
C VAL A 35 19.75 -17.83 -4.39
N ASP A 36 18.54 -18.19 -4.82
CA ASP A 36 18.09 -18.17 -6.22
C ASP A 36 17.48 -16.82 -6.59
N PHE A 37 16.79 -16.18 -5.64
CA PHE A 37 16.14 -14.89 -5.81
C PHE A 37 16.07 -14.15 -4.49
N GLY A 38 16.31 -12.84 -4.50
CA GLY A 38 16.02 -11.95 -3.39
C GLY A 38 15.44 -10.64 -3.87
N ASP A 39 14.60 -10.01 -3.05
CA ASP A 39 14.07 -8.68 -3.32
C ASP A 39 14.00 -7.79 -2.08
N LEU A 40 14.05 -6.49 -2.36
CA LEU A 40 13.65 -5.42 -1.48
C LEU A 40 12.32 -4.87 -2.00
N PHE A 41 11.28 -4.97 -1.17
CA PHE A 41 9.96 -4.43 -1.47
C PHE A 41 9.68 -3.26 -0.52
N PHE A 42 9.66 -2.05 -1.06
CA PHE A 42 9.35 -0.85 -0.31
C PHE A 42 7.91 -0.44 -0.53
N GLU A 43 7.25 0.00 0.54
CA GLU A 43 5.88 0.49 0.49
C GLU A 43 5.74 1.74 1.36
N ARG A 44 5.02 2.73 0.85
CA ARG A 44 4.45 3.82 1.63
C ARG A 44 2.96 3.89 1.34
N THR A 45 2.15 3.91 2.39
CA THR A 45 0.70 3.95 2.29
C THR A 45 0.16 5.14 3.07
N GLU A 46 -0.78 5.85 2.45
CA GLU A 46 -1.68 6.78 3.11
C GLU A 46 -3.10 6.25 2.93
N ALA A 47 -3.91 6.28 3.99
CA ALA A 47 -5.28 5.84 3.94
C ALA A 47 -6.15 6.73 4.81
N GLU A 48 -7.35 7.03 4.33
CA GLU A 48 -8.37 7.78 5.06
C GLU A 48 -9.69 7.03 4.97
N THR A 49 -10.46 7.01 6.05
CA THR A 49 -11.81 6.43 6.05
C THR A 49 -12.76 7.31 6.84
N PHE A 50 -13.95 7.54 6.27
CA PHE A 50 -15.09 8.17 6.93
C PHE A 50 -16.23 7.17 6.99
N SER A 51 -16.80 6.99 8.18
CA SER A 51 -17.97 6.16 8.40
C SER A 51 -19.10 7.00 8.98
N LEU A 52 -20.25 6.96 8.32
CA LEU A 52 -21.47 7.63 8.71
C LEU A 52 -22.54 6.60 9.04
N GLU A 53 -23.27 6.84 10.11
CA GLU A 53 -24.44 6.07 10.51
C GLU A 53 -25.51 7.02 11.03
N ASP A 54 -26.71 6.88 10.46
CA ASP A 54 -27.88 7.67 10.82
C ASP A 54 -27.67 9.20 10.76
N GLY A 55 -26.99 9.65 9.70
CA GLY A 55 -26.70 11.07 9.45
C GLY A 55 -25.51 11.63 10.25
N GLU A 56 -24.95 10.85 11.16
CA GLU A 56 -23.84 11.24 12.02
C GLU A 56 -22.55 10.52 11.66
N VAL A 57 -21.43 11.23 11.72
CA VAL A 57 -20.11 10.61 11.61
C VAL A 57 -19.86 9.76 12.85
N LYS A 58 -19.64 8.45 12.66
CA LYS A 58 -19.29 7.52 13.74
C LYS A 58 -17.79 7.31 13.86
N ASP A 59 -17.09 7.29 12.74
CA ASP A 59 -15.65 7.13 12.71
C ASP A 59 -15.04 7.96 11.58
N ALA A 60 -13.85 8.51 11.86
CA ALA A 60 -13.01 9.17 10.88
C ALA A 60 -11.56 8.85 11.24
N SER A 61 -10.87 8.17 10.35
CA SER A 61 -9.51 7.70 10.60
C SER A 61 -8.58 8.05 9.45
N TYR A 62 -7.34 8.37 9.80
CA TYR A 62 -6.26 8.63 8.87
C TYR A 62 -5.03 7.84 9.32
N HIS A 63 -4.45 7.10 8.40
CA HIS A 63 -3.29 6.24 8.64
C HIS A 63 -2.22 6.56 7.60
N ARG A 64 -0.97 6.64 8.07
CA ARG A 64 0.20 6.68 7.21
C ARG A 64 1.18 5.64 7.71
N ASP A 65 1.66 4.81 6.79
CA ASP A 65 2.60 3.74 7.09
C ASP A 65 3.68 3.69 6.01
N ALA A 66 4.86 3.20 6.36
CA ALA A 66 5.96 2.99 5.44
C ALA A 66 6.86 1.86 5.94
N GLY A 67 7.46 1.11 5.02
CA GLY A 67 8.40 0.06 5.38
C GLY A 67 9.06 -0.60 4.19
N VAL A 68 9.96 -1.53 4.52
CA VAL A 68 10.67 -2.38 3.57
C VAL A 68 10.55 -3.85 4.00
N GLY A 69 10.17 -4.70 3.06
CA GLY A 69 10.27 -6.15 3.16
C GLY A 69 11.51 -6.64 2.44
N VAL A 70 12.19 -7.62 3.04
CA VAL A 70 13.40 -8.26 2.51
C VAL A 70 13.14 -9.75 2.42
N ARG A 71 13.34 -10.31 1.24
CA ARG A 71 12.99 -11.70 0.94
C ARG A 71 14.18 -12.39 0.28
N ALA A 72 14.38 -13.65 0.62
CA ALA A 72 15.36 -14.52 -0.03
C ALA A 72 14.74 -15.91 -0.26
N CYS A 73 14.91 -16.45 -1.46
CA CYS A 73 14.35 -17.71 -1.92
C CYS A 73 15.47 -18.69 -2.26
N VAL A 74 15.32 -19.94 -1.83
CA VAL A 74 16.24 -21.06 -2.09
C VAL A 74 15.39 -22.29 -2.42
N GLY A 75 15.28 -22.64 -3.70
CA GLY A 75 14.33 -23.61 -4.21
C GLY A 75 12.90 -23.28 -3.73
N ASP A 76 12.33 -24.19 -2.94
CA ASP A 76 10.98 -24.06 -2.40
C ASP A 76 10.92 -23.34 -1.04
N LYS A 77 12.06 -22.89 -0.51
CA LYS A 77 12.16 -22.22 0.80
C LYS A 77 12.20 -20.71 0.63
N GLN A 78 11.61 -20.01 1.58
CA GLN A 78 11.65 -18.54 1.66
C GLN A 78 12.04 -18.11 3.07
N GLY A 79 13.02 -17.22 3.16
CA GLY A 79 13.26 -16.38 4.32
C GLY A 79 12.71 -14.98 4.07
N PHE A 80 12.14 -14.37 5.11
CA PHE A 80 11.52 -13.06 5.02
C PHE A 80 11.67 -12.31 6.34
N ALA A 81 11.94 -11.01 6.22
CA ALA A 81 11.91 -10.06 7.33
C ALA A 81 11.45 -8.69 6.82
N TYR A 82 11.05 -7.81 7.72
CA TYR A 82 10.62 -6.47 7.35
C TYR A 82 10.99 -5.45 8.42
N SER A 83 10.97 -4.18 8.05
CA SER A 83 11.20 -3.03 8.92
C SER A 83 10.27 -1.89 8.54
N SER A 84 9.74 -1.16 9.53
CA SER A 84 9.04 0.11 9.32
C SER A 84 9.99 1.29 9.13
N GLU A 85 11.28 1.09 9.43
CA GLU A 85 12.35 2.07 9.17
C GLU A 85 13.07 1.69 7.88
N ILE A 86 13.05 2.58 6.89
CA ILE A 86 13.67 2.38 5.57
C ILE A 86 15.08 2.95 5.58
N THR A 87 16.02 2.32 6.28
CA THR A 87 17.43 2.73 6.30
C THR A 87 18.34 1.58 5.89
N ALA A 88 19.54 1.87 5.40
CA ALA A 88 20.52 0.84 5.03
C ALA A 88 20.75 -0.17 6.17
N SER A 89 20.94 0.29 7.40
CA SER A 89 21.17 -0.59 8.56
C SER A 89 20.01 -1.55 8.80
N ARG A 90 18.77 -1.07 8.71
CA ARG A 90 17.57 -1.87 8.93
C ARG A 90 17.32 -2.87 7.80
N ILE A 91 17.64 -2.48 6.57
CA ILE A 91 17.61 -3.39 5.42
C ILE A 91 18.62 -4.51 5.61
N LEU A 92 19.84 -4.20 6.08
CA LEU A 92 20.86 -5.21 6.35
C LEU A 92 20.50 -6.13 7.53
N GLU A 93 19.89 -5.61 8.59
CA GLU A 93 19.36 -6.42 9.69
C GLU A 93 18.26 -7.39 9.20
N ALA A 94 17.33 -6.90 8.38
CA ALA A 94 16.29 -7.73 7.77
C ALA A 94 16.87 -8.75 6.78
N ARG A 95 17.89 -8.36 6.01
CA ARG A 95 18.68 -9.25 5.15
C ARG A 95 19.22 -10.41 5.96
N ASP A 96 19.87 -10.18 7.09
CA ASP A 96 20.50 -11.23 7.89
C ASP A 96 19.51 -12.31 8.36
N VAL A 97 18.26 -11.91 8.60
CA VAL A 97 17.16 -12.82 8.92
C VAL A 97 16.63 -13.53 7.68
N ALA A 98 16.42 -12.81 6.57
CA ALA A 98 15.94 -13.39 5.32
C ALA A 98 16.92 -14.44 4.77
N VAL A 99 18.23 -14.18 4.89
CA VAL A 99 19.31 -15.09 4.50
C VAL A 99 19.81 -15.90 5.72
N ALA A 100 18.91 -16.40 6.56
CA ALA A 100 19.27 -17.35 7.61
C ALA A 100 19.13 -18.84 7.19
N LEU A 101 18.31 -19.14 6.18
CA LEU A 101 17.90 -20.52 5.82
C LEU A 101 18.77 -21.17 4.74
N GLN A 102 19.64 -20.40 4.09
CA GLN A 102 20.48 -20.80 2.97
C GLN A 102 21.80 -21.41 3.44
N SER A 103 22.45 -22.16 2.54
CA SER A 103 23.75 -22.80 2.78
C SER A 103 24.89 -21.89 2.32
N GLY A 104 25.71 -21.47 3.27
CA GLY A 104 26.87 -20.62 3.00
C GLY A 104 26.51 -19.14 2.81
N ARG A 105 27.54 -18.29 2.86
CA ARG A 105 27.42 -16.82 2.81
C ARG A 105 28.37 -16.17 1.81
N ALA A 106 28.96 -16.97 0.92
CA ALA A 106 29.86 -16.44 -0.09
C ALA A 106 29.06 -15.54 -1.06
N PRO A 107 29.49 -14.30 -1.32
CA PRO A 107 28.85 -13.43 -2.31
C PRO A 107 28.85 -14.06 -3.71
N ARG A 108 27.76 -13.85 -4.46
CA ARG A 108 27.59 -14.29 -5.84
C ARG A 108 27.53 -13.08 -6.78
N GLY A 109 28.69 -12.66 -7.29
CA GLY A 109 28.80 -11.68 -8.37
C GLY A 109 28.18 -10.30 -8.07
N GLY A 110 28.28 -9.38 -9.03
CA GLY A 110 27.54 -8.12 -8.99
C GLY A 110 26.15 -8.30 -9.61
N ILE A 111 25.20 -7.49 -9.15
CA ILE A 111 23.85 -7.39 -9.72
C ILE A 111 23.79 -6.06 -10.47
N ASN A 112 23.11 -6.03 -11.62
CA ASN A 112 22.78 -4.79 -12.30
C ASN A 112 21.26 -4.62 -12.27
N LEU A 113 20.78 -3.45 -11.87
CA LEU A 113 19.35 -3.15 -11.83
C LEU A 113 18.87 -2.51 -13.15
N ASP A 114 17.90 -3.15 -13.79
CA ASP A 114 17.25 -2.72 -15.01
C ASP A 114 15.83 -2.22 -14.74
N LYS A 115 15.54 -1.01 -15.23
CA LYS A 115 14.22 -0.39 -15.07
C LYS A 115 13.18 -1.12 -15.90
N VAL A 116 12.14 -1.62 -15.26
CA VAL A 116 11.01 -2.26 -15.93
C VAL A 116 10.04 -1.19 -16.45
N SER A 117 9.58 -1.36 -17.69
CA SER A 117 8.52 -0.53 -18.28
C SER A 117 7.18 -1.25 -18.21
N THR A 118 6.16 -0.57 -17.70
CA THR A 118 4.81 -1.13 -17.55
C THR A 118 3.76 -0.18 -18.17
N PRO A 119 2.61 -0.72 -18.64
CA PRO A 119 1.49 0.12 -19.05
C PRO A 119 0.92 0.93 -17.88
N LYS A 120 0.53 2.17 -18.15
CA LYS A 120 -0.22 2.98 -17.18
C LYS A 120 -1.68 2.56 -17.20
N ILE A 121 -2.17 2.03 -16.08
CA ILE A 121 -3.54 1.51 -15.94
C ILE A 121 -4.42 2.36 -15.01
N TYR A 122 -3.84 3.35 -14.33
CA TYR A 122 -4.54 4.34 -13.51
C TYR A 122 -3.75 5.65 -13.44
N VAL A 123 -4.41 6.70 -12.95
CA VAL A 123 -3.81 8.01 -12.66
C VAL A 123 -2.94 7.90 -11.41
N ALA A 124 -1.80 8.56 -11.38
CA ALA A 124 -0.84 8.53 -10.27
C ALA A 124 -0.96 9.79 -9.39
N GLU A 125 -2.18 10.13 -9.00
CA GLU A 125 -2.50 11.30 -8.17
C GLU A 125 -3.02 10.83 -6.82
N ASN A 126 -2.72 11.57 -5.75
CA ASN A 126 -3.18 11.25 -4.40
C ASN A 126 -4.58 11.84 -4.18
N PRO A 127 -5.65 11.01 -4.08
CA PRO A 127 -7.02 11.50 -3.90
C PRO A 127 -7.32 12.00 -2.49
N ILE A 128 -6.41 11.81 -1.51
CA ILE A 128 -6.66 12.20 -0.11
C ILE A 128 -6.68 13.73 0.07
N PRO A 129 -5.68 14.51 -0.39
CA PRO A 129 -5.64 15.95 -0.19
C PRO A 129 -6.62 16.75 -1.07
N GLU A 130 -7.18 16.14 -2.12
CA GLU A 130 -8.01 16.83 -3.12
C GLU A 130 -9.35 17.33 -2.59
N THR A 131 -9.86 16.71 -1.52
CA THR A 131 -11.19 17.03 -0.98
C THR A 131 -11.08 17.21 0.53
N VAL A 132 -11.57 18.34 1.04
CA VAL A 132 -11.57 18.61 2.48
C VAL A 132 -12.52 17.64 3.19
N ALA A 133 -12.19 17.25 4.42
CA ALA A 133 -12.98 16.29 5.20
C ALA A 133 -14.48 16.66 5.26
N ILE A 134 -14.79 17.97 5.31
CA ILE A 134 -16.16 18.49 5.34
C ILE A 134 -16.95 18.12 4.08
N GLU A 135 -16.33 18.17 2.91
CA GLU A 135 -16.98 17.81 1.64
C GLU A 135 -17.23 16.30 1.55
N LYS A 136 -16.27 15.49 2.03
CA LYS A 136 -16.43 14.01 2.11
C LYS A 136 -17.56 13.64 3.05
N ILE A 137 -17.66 14.28 4.21
CA ILE A 137 -18.75 14.06 5.18
C ILE A 137 -20.08 14.51 4.58
N SER A 138 -20.14 15.68 3.96
CA SER A 138 -21.35 16.20 3.33
C SER A 138 -21.84 15.27 2.21
N PHE A 139 -20.93 14.70 1.43
CA PHE A 139 -21.27 13.68 0.43
C PHE A 139 -21.90 12.43 1.06
N LEU A 140 -21.36 11.92 2.18
CA LEU A 140 -21.96 10.78 2.89
C LEU A 140 -23.34 11.12 3.49
N GLN A 141 -23.53 12.34 4.01
CA GLN A 141 -24.82 12.81 4.53
C GLN A 141 -25.88 12.90 3.41
N ASP A 142 -25.48 13.38 2.23
CA ASP A 142 -26.36 13.41 1.06
C ASP A 142 -26.76 11.99 0.62
N LEU A 143 -25.86 10.99 0.73
CA LEU A 143 -26.19 9.59 0.47
C LEU A 143 -27.19 9.02 1.49
N ASP A 144 -27.04 9.31 2.79
CA ASP A 144 -28.02 8.93 3.82
C ASP A 144 -29.40 9.52 3.50
N ALA A 145 -29.46 10.82 3.24
CA ALA A 145 -30.71 11.52 2.91
C ALA A 145 -31.37 10.92 1.65
N LYS A 146 -30.58 10.67 0.59
CA LYS A 146 -31.05 10.04 -0.64
C LYS A 146 -31.55 8.62 -0.41
N ALA A 147 -30.87 7.84 0.42
CA ALA A 147 -31.30 6.48 0.76
C ALA A 147 -32.66 6.51 1.47
N ARG A 148 -32.80 7.31 2.54
CA ARG A 148 -34.06 7.44 3.30
C ARG A 148 -35.22 7.96 2.44
N ALA A 149 -34.95 8.87 1.50
CA ALA A 149 -35.94 9.37 0.57
C ALA A 149 -36.52 8.29 -0.37
N ARG A 150 -35.85 7.14 -0.54
CA ARG A 150 -36.36 6.03 -1.37
C ARG A 150 -37.50 5.26 -0.74
N SER A 151 -37.59 5.20 0.58
CA SER A 151 -38.62 4.42 1.28
C SER A 151 -38.70 4.80 2.75
N ALA A 152 -39.91 5.04 3.25
CA ALA A 152 -40.18 5.24 4.68
C ALA A 152 -39.87 4.00 5.55
N HIS A 153 -39.67 2.83 4.93
CA HIS A 153 -39.29 1.61 5.65
C HIS A 153 -37.79 1.56 5.97
N ILE A 154 -36.96 2.45 5.42
CA ILE A 154 -35.52 2.48 5.74
C ILE A 154 -35.35 3.07 7.14
N ILE A 155 -34.87 2.24 8.05
CA ILE A 155 -34.71 2.60 9.46
C ILE A 155 -33.26 2.92 9.81
N GLN A 156 -32.29 2.39 9.07
CA GLN A 156 -30.86 2.61 9.30
C GLN A 156 -30.12 2.73 7.97
N VAL A 157 -29.15 3.64 7.93
CA VAL A 157 -28.23 3.78 6.79
C VAL A 157 -26.81 3.90 7.33
N GLN A 158 -25.92 3.11 6.75
CA GLN A 158 -24.48 3.15 7.00
C GLN A 158 -23.78 3.43 5.68
N ALA A 159 -22.96 4.47 5.64
CA ALA A 159 -22.20 4.86 4.46
C ALA A 159 -20.72 5.02 4.83
N THR A 160 -19.84 4.38 4.07
CA THR A 160 -18.39 4.42 4.31
C THR A 160 -17.66 4.85 3.05
N LEU A 161 -16.82 5.87 3.17
CA LEU A 161 -15.86 6.26 2.14
C LEU A 161 -14.46 5.88 2.61
N SER A 162 -13.81 4.97 1.90
CA SER A 162 -12.43 4.58 2.13
C SER A 162 -11.57 5.00 0.95
N ILE A 163 -10.45 5.66 1.24
CA ILE A 163 -9.48 6.13 0.27
C ILE A 163 -8.12 5.57 0.67
N SER A 164 -7.38 4.98 -0.27
CA SER A 164 -5.98 4.62 -0.08
C SER A 164 -5.13 5.12 -1.24
N TYR A 165 -3.91 5.53 -0.91
CA TYR A 165 -2.87 5.93 -1.83
C TYR A 165 -1.61 5.20 -1.43
N LYS A 166 -1.11 4.34 -2.32
CA LYS A 166 0.02 3.48 -2.06
C LYS A 166 1.11 3.68 -3.10
N GLU A 167 2.33 3.94 -2.64
CA GLU A 167 3.52 4.00 -3.45
C GLU A 167 4.35 2.75 -3.16
N ILE A 168 4.80 2.05 -4.20
CA ILE A 168 5.68 0.89 -4.04
C ILE A 168 6.92 1.00 -4.91
N LEU A 169 8.03 0.43 -4.44
CA LEU A 169 9.27 0.28 -5.17
C LEU A 169 9.80 -1.13 -4.95
N ILE A 170 10.28 -1.78 -6.01
CA ILE A 170 10.83 -3.14 -5.96
C ILE A 170 12.21 -3.12 -6.62
N ALA A 171 13.20 -3.70 -5.95
CA ALA A 171 14.52 -3.98 -6.49
C ALA A 171 14.90 -5.44 -6.19
N ALA A 172 15.36 -6.20 -7.17
CA ALA A 172 15.56 -7.65 -7.01
C ALA A 172 16.82 -8.19 -7.70
N THR A 173 17.26 -9.37 -7.25
CA THR A 173 18.52 -9.99 -7.67
C THR A 173 18.53 -10.47 -9.12
N ASP A 174 17.35 -10.59 -9.76
CA ASP A 174 17.19 -10.89 -11.18
C ASP A 174 17.35 -9.65 -12.08
N GLY A 175 17.67 -8.50 -11.49
CA GLY A 175 17.82 -7.21 -12.15
C GLY A 175 16.56 -6.37 -12.16
N THR A 176 15.44 -6.83 -11.61
CA THR A 176 14.20 -6.02 -11.60
C THR A 176 14.39 -4.72 -10.81
N LEU A 177 14.07 -3.58 -11.42
CA LEU A 177 13.83 -2.31 -10.74
C LEU A 177 12.53 -1.67 -11.24
N GLY A 178 11.54 -1.57 -10.35
CA GLY A 178 10.20 -1.09 -10.70
C GLY A 178 9.60 -0.23 -9.59
N ALA A 179 8.65 0.63 -9.97
CA ALA A 179 7.88 1.42 -9.02
C ALA A 179 6.45 1.61 -9.52
N ASP A 180 5.54 1.94 -8.59
CA ASP A 180 4.12 2.09 -8.87
C ASP A 180 3.44 3.07 -7.90
N ILE A 181 2.35 3.70 -8.33
CA ILE A 181 1.52 4.61 -7.53
C ILE A 181 0.06 4.20 -7.71
N ARG A 182 -0.56 3.73 -6.63
CA ARG A 182 -1.84 3.01 -6.61
C ARG A 182 -2.88 3.77 -5.78
N PRO A 183 -3.64 4.69 -6.38
CA PRO A 183 -4.81 5.24 -5.72
C PRO A 183 -6.00 4.27 -5.79
N LEU A 184 -6.79 4.22 -4.74
CA LEU A 184 -8.02 3.46 -4.66
C LEU A 184 -9.04 4.23 -3.82
N VAL A 185 -10.25 4.40 -4.38
CA VAL A 185 -11.39 4.97 -3.66
C VAL A 185 -12.50 3.93 -3.66
N ARG A 186 -13.09 3.68 -2.50
CA ARG A 186 -14.21 2.78 -2.31
C ARG A 186 -15.30 3.47 -1.51
N LEU A 187 -16.48 3.51 -2.10
CA LEU A 187 -17.72 3.84 -1.41
C LEU A 187 -18.43 2.53 -1.06
N SER A 188 -18.96 2.43 0.16
CA SER A 188 -19.84 1.34 0.58
C SER A 188 -21.11 1.94 1.18
N LEU A 189 -22.26 1.36 0.85
CA LEU A 189 -23.55 1.79 1.39
C LEU A 189 -24.34 0.55 1.83
N SER A 190 -24.76 0.52 3.09
CA SER A 190 -25.61 -0.51 3.66
C SER A 190 -26.88 0.12 4.22
N VAL A 191 -28.04 -0.42 3.87
CA VAL A 191 -29.35 0.05 4.33
C VAL A 191 -30.11 -1.07 5.00
N LEU A 192 -30.77 -0.77 6.11
CA LEU A 192 -31.71 -1.67 6.78
C LEU A 192 -33.13 -1.15 6.61
N ALA A 193 -34.01 -1.99 6.07
CA ALA A 193 -35.42 -1.69 5.96
C ALA A 193 -36.25 -2.58 6.88
N GLU A 194 -37.31 -2.03 7.47
CA GLU A 194 -38.29 -2.74 8.27
C GLU A 194 -39.71 -2.51 7.74
N LYS A 195 -40.46 -3.60 7.57
CA LYS A 195 -41.89 -3.55 7.26
C LYS A 195 -42.63 -4.63 8.05
N SER A 196 -43.62 -4.22 8.85
CA SER A 196 -44.46 -5.14 9.62
C SER A 196 -43.65 -6.12 10.50
N GLY A 197 -42.60 -5.63 11.15
CA GLY A 197 -41.72 -6.41 12.01
C GLY A 197 -40.66 -7.26 11.28
N ARG A 198 -40.69 -7.35 9.95
CA ARG A 198 -39.65 -8.01 9.16
C ARG A 198 -38.55 -7.02 8.78
N ARG A 199 -37.29 -7.40 9.02
CA ARG A 199 -36.09 -6.62 8.70
C ARG A 199 -35.27 -7.29 7.60
N GLU A 200 -34.78 -6.49 6.66
CA GLU A 200 -33.89 -6.93 5.58
C GLU A 200 -32.81 -5.88 5.33
N ARG A 201 -31.65 -6.33 4.81
CA ARG A 201 -30.50 -5.47 4.54
C ARG A 201 -30.05 -5.60 3.08
N GLY A 202 -29.75 -4.45 2.47
CA GLY A 202 -29.10 -4.36 1.17
C GLY A 202 -27.77 -3.62 1.28
N SER A 203 -26.75 -4.05 0.52
CA SER A 203 -25.42 -3.44 0.53
C SER A 203 -24.83 -3.36 -0.87
N SER A 204 -24.03 -2.33 -1.13
CA SER A 204 -23.20 -2.16 -2.33
C SER A 204 -21.84 -1.59 -1.99
#